data_AF-A0A7C7A0P0-F1
#
_entry.id   AF-A0A7C7A0P0-F1
#
_cell.length_a   1.000
_cell.length_b   1.000
_cell.length_c   1.000
_cell.angle_alpha   90.00
_cell.angle_beta   90.00
_cell.angle_gamma   90.00
#
_symmetry.space_group_name_H-M   'P 1'
#
loop_
_entity.id
_entity.type
_entity.pdbx_description
1 polymer ?
#
loop_
_entity_poly.entity_id
_entity_poly.type
_entity_poly.pdbx_seq_one_letter_code
_entity_poly.pdbx_strand_id
1 'polypeptide(L)'
;MSSGGKMLYKSLDDNISEIKQIFRDDDGLVIRSFRNRDNPIFKFCVLFIEGMTDNKLIDQYIIQPVIQYPIPGYLVGDMDVISEQMVLSHNVEKVCDFADLAERILRGESILLMDRCDKALALSTEGWKSRDITEPESEKVQRGPREGFVEDINTNLTMIRRKLPTTNL
;
A
#
# COMPACT_ATOMS: atom_id res chain seq x y z
N MET A 1 26.49 3.37 2.91
CA MET A 1 26.53 4.84 2.77
C MET A 1 25.12 5.25 2.40
N SER A 2 24.34 5.77 3.36
CA SER A 2 22.94 6.13 3.07
C SER A 2 22.94 7.35 2.17
N SER A 3 22.55 7.17 0.92
CA SER A 3 22.19 8.26 0.02
C SER A 3 21.12 9.10 0.73
N GLY A 4 21.42 10.37 1.04
CA GLY A 4 20.51 11.25 1.74
C GLY A 4 19.30 11.58 0.86
N GLY A 5 18.27 10.74 0.94
CA GLY A 5 16.98 10.96 0.31
C GLY A 5 16.26 12.14 0.95
N LYS A 6 15.37 12.79 0.19
CA LYS A 6 14.48 13.83 0.72
C LYS A 6 13.58 13.20 1.78
N MET A 7 13.62 13.72 3.01
CA MET A 7 12.83 13.20 4.13
C MET A 7 11.34 13.52 3.95
N LEU A 8 10.48 12.66 4.52
CA LEU A 8 9.04 12.89 4.57
C LEU A 8 8.72 14.12 5.42
N TYR A 9 7.66 14.82 5.03
CA TYR A 9 7.09 15.92 5.78
C TYR A 9 6.17 15.40 6.88
N LYS A 10 5.87 16.26 7.86
CA LYS A 10 4.78 16.00 8.81
C LYS A 10 3.40 16.25 8.21
N SER A 11 3.30 17.10 7.19
CA SER A 11 2.05 17.40 6.51
C SER A 11 1.69 16.27 5.56
N LEU A 12 0.51 15.65 5.75
CA LEU A 12 0.03 14.61 4.85
C LEU A 12 -0.15 15.14 3.41
N ASP A 13 -0.65 16.36 3.27
CA ASP A 13 -0.94 16.96 1.96
C ASP A 13 0.36 17.29 1.19
N ASP A 14 1.42 17.69 1.88
CA ASP A 14 2.74 17.93 1.27
C ASP A 14 3.36 16.61 0.79
N ASN A 15 3.26 15.56 1.60
CA ASN A 15 3.71 14.22 1.22
C ASN A 15 2.96 13.70 -0.01
N ILE A 16 1.62 13.80 -0.03
CA ILE A 16 0.81 13.38 -1.19
C ILE A 16 1.20 14.17 -2.44
N SER A 17 1.44 15.47 -2.31
CA SER A 17 1.83 16.33 -3.44
C SER A 17 3.19 15.93 -4.01
N GLU A 18 4.18 15.65 -3.16
CA GLU A 18 5.49 15.16 -3.58
C GLU A 18 5.39 13.80 -4.27
N ILE A 19 4.61 12.88 -3.72
CA ILE A 19 4.45 11.52 -4.25
C ILE A 19 3.77 11.55 -5.62
N LYS A 20 2.73 12.39 -5.78
CA LYS A 20 2.13 12.63 -7.10
C LYS A 20 3.14 13.15 -8.13
N GLN A 21 4.10 13.96 -7.70
CA GLN A 21 5.16 14.44 -8.58
C GLN A 21 6.17 13.34 -8.95
N ILE A 22 6.51 12.47 -7.99
CA ILE A 22 7.42 11.33 -8.21
C ILE A 22 6.80 10.34 -9.20
N PHE A 23 5.50 10.03 -9.07
CA PHE A 23 4.76 9.08 -9.90
C PHE A 23 3.92 9.76 -10.99
N ARG A 24 4.26 10.98 -11.40
CA ARG A 24 3.43 11.78 -12.31
C ARG A 24 3.15 11.12 -13.67
N ASP A 25 4.04 10.24 -14.10
CA ASP A 25 4.00 9.52 -15.38
C ASP A 25 3.51 8.07 -15.17
N ASP A 26 3.06 7.70 -13.96
CA ASP A 26 2.56 6.37 -13.61
C ASP A 26 1.06 6.40 -13.26
N ASP A 27 0.23 5.97 -14.21
CA ASP A 27 -1.24 5.90 -14.04
C ASP A 27 -1.72 4.78 -13.10
N GLY A 28 -0.82 3.92 -12.63
CA GLY A 28 -1.16 2.79 -11.76
C GLY A 28 -1.09 3.10 -10.27
N LEU A 29 -0.59 4.28 -9.87
CA LEU A 29 -0.54 4.68 -8.47
C LEU A 29 -1.95 5.03 -7.96
N VAL A 30 -2.41 4.26 -6.97
CA VAL A 30 -3.63 4.55 -6.22
C VAL A 30 -3.29 5.34 -4.96
N ILE A 31 -4.00 6.46 -4.77
CA ILE A 31 -3.90 7.32 -3.59
C ILE A 31 -5.27 7.39 -2.93
N ARG A 32 -5.42 6.77 -1.75
CA ARG A 32 -6.69 6.74 -1.03
C ARG A 32 -6.54 7.34 0.36
N SER A 33 -7.12 8.53 0.54
CA SER A 33 -7.21 9.21 1.83
C SER A 33 -8.46 8.77 2.61
N PHE A 34 -8.31 8.65 3.93
CA PHE A 34 -9.40 8.31 4.85
C PHE A 34 -9.13 8.87 6.25
N ARG A 35 -10.10 8.74 7.15
CA ARG A 35 -10.02 9.23 8.53
C ARG A 35 -10.49 8.18 9.50
N ASN A 36 -9.98 8.22 10.72
CA ASN A 36 -10.54 7.42 11.80
C ASN A 36 -12.00 7.85 12.06
N ARG A 37 -12.89 6.88 12.31
CA ARG A 37 -14.32 7.12 12.48
C ARG A 37 -14.61 7.96 13.73
N ASP A 38 -13.97 7.61 14.83
CA ASP A 38 -14.27 8.19 16.15
C ASP A 38 -13.49 9.47 16.40
N ASN A 39 -12.35 9.65 15.73
CA ASN A 39 -11.53 10.85 15.82
C ASN A 39 -11.06 11.36 14.44
N PRO A 40 -11.85 12.19 13.76
CA PRO A 40 -11.54 12.70 12.41
C PRO A 40 -10.29 13.60 12.30
N ILE A 41 -9.66 13.96 13.43
CA ILE A 41 -8.36 14.66 13.45
C ILE A 41 -7.28 13.76 12.87
N PHE A 42 -7.40 12.44 13.06
CA PHE A 42 -6.52 11.47 12.45
C PHE A 42 -6.89 11.28 10.97
N LYS A 43 -6.04 11.83 10.10
CA LYS A 43 -6.10 11.63 8.67
C LYS A 43 -5.00 10.68 8.24
N PHE A 44 -5.35 9.78 7.34
CA PHE A 44 -4.45 8.80 6.79
C PHE A 44 -4.53 8.80 5.28
N CYS A 45 -3.49 8.26 4.65
CA CYS A 45 -3.50 7.94 3.23
C CYS A 45 -2.82 6.61 3.03
N VAL A 46 -3.44 5.71 2.25
CA VAL A 46 -2.75 4.53 1.73
C VAL A 46 -2.38 4.75 0.27
N LEU A 47 -1.20 4.27 -0.09
CA LEU A 47 -0.60 4.37 -1.43
C LEU A 47 -0.20 2.97 -1.88
N PHE A 48 -0.52 2.61 -3.11
CA PHE A 48 -0.14 1.31 -3.69
C PHE A 48 -0.26 1.36 -5.22
N ILE A 49 0.36 0.41 -5.92
CA ILE A 49 0.16 0.23 -7.36
C ILE A 49 -0.94 -0.81 -7.61
N GLU A 50 -1.96 -0.43 -8.38
CA GLU A 50 -3.02 -1.33 -8.80
C GLU A 50 -2.45 -2.52 -9.59
N GLY A 51 -2.92 -3.73 -9.28
CA GLY A 51 -2.43 -4.98 -9.88
C GLY A 51 -1.15 -5.55 -9.23
N MET A 52 -0.37 -4.74 -8.50
CA MET A 52 0.79 -5.23 -7.74
C MET A 52 0.44 -5.68 -6.32
N THR A 53 -0.65 -5.13 -5.76
CA THR A 53 -1.15 -5.44 -4.42
C THR A 53 -2.48 -6.20 -4.44
N ASP A 54 -2.80 -6.89 -3.34
CA ASP A 54 -4.14 -7.43 -3.09
C ASP A 54 -5.00 -6.40 -2.33
N ASN A 55 -5.97 -5.80 -3.04
CA ASN A 55 -6.86 -4.78 -2.48
C ASN A 55 -7.67 -5.29 -1.27
N LYS A 56 -7.98 -6.59 -1.20
CA LYS A 56 -8.69 -7.16 -0.04
C LYS A 56 -7.82 -7.13 1.20
N LEU A 57 -6.52 -7.42 1.06
CA LEU A 57 -5.57 -7.33 2.17
C LEU A 57 -5.45 -5.88 2.66
N ILE A 58 -5.38 -4.91 1.76
CA ILE A 58 -5.33 -3.49 2.10
C ILE A 58 -6.60 -3.08 2.88
N ASP A 59 -7.77 -3.44 2.36
CA ASP A 59 -9.03 -3.11 3.03
C ASP A 59 -9.15 -3.75 4.42
N GLN A 60 -8.82 -5.04 4.54
CA GLN A 60 -8.99 -5.81 5.78
C GLN A 60 -7.93 -5.54 6.84
N TYR A 61 -6.67 -5.33 6.45
CA TYR A 61 -5.55 -5.25 7.39
C TYR A 61 -4.99 -3.84 7.59
N ILE A 62 -5.41 -2.87 6.76
CA ILE A 62 -4.99 -1.46 6.88
C ILE A 62 -6.21 -0.57 7.11
N ILE A 63 -7.12 -0.52 6.15
CA ILE A 63 -8.14 0.54 6.12
C ILE A 63 -9.24 0.30 7.17
N GLN A 64 -9.81 -0.91 7.22
CA GLN A 64 -10.84 -1.23 8.20
C GLN A 64 -10.35 -1.07 9.65
N PRO A 65 -9.18 -1.61 10.05
CA PRO A 65 -8.65 -1.42 11.40
C PRO A 65 -8.47 0.06 11.75
N VAL A 66 -7.81 0.84 10.89
CA VAL A 66 -7.52 2.26 11.17
C VAL A 66 -8.80 3.12 11.20
N ILE A 67 -9.85 2.75 10.45
CA ILE A 67 -11.15 3.42 10.52
C ILE A 67 -11.92 3.04 11.79
N GLN A 68 -11.94 1.76 12.16
CA GLN A 68 -12.88 1.21 13.16
C GLN A 68 -12.37 1.22 14.59
N TYR A 69 -11.07 1.06 14.80
CA TYR A 69 -10.51 1.03 16.15
C TYR A 69 -10.34 2.47 16.67
N PRO A 70 -10.82 2.79 17.88
CA PRO A 70 -10.66 4.13 18.44
C PRO A 70 -9.18 4.49 18.63
N ILE A 71 -8.79 5.69 18.20
CA ILE A 71 -7.43 6.19 18.41
C ILE A 71 -7.47 7.29 19.48
N PRO A 72 -6.88 7.08 20.66
CA PRO A 72 -6.73 8.12 21.66
C PRO A 72 -6.06 9.38 21.09
N GLY A 73 -6.64 10.55 21.35
CA GLY A 73 -6.18 11.82 20.75
C GLY A 73 -4.73 12.21 21.05
N TYR A 74 -4.10 11.64 22.09
CA TYR A 74 -2.69 11.89 22.41
C TYR A 74 -1.71 11.15 21.47
N LEU A 75 -2.19 10.22 20.65
CA LEU A 75 -1.38 9.45 19.68
C LEU A 75 -1.24 10.14 18.32
N VAL A 76 -1.75 11.37 18.16
CA VAL A 76 -1.61 12.12 16.91
C VAL A 76 -0.12 12.30 16.58
N GLY A 77 0.29 11.85 15.39
CA GLY A 77 1.69 11.90 14.96
C GLY A 77 2.56 10.73 15.42
N ASP A 78 2.04 9.81 16.25
CA ASP A 78 2.76 8.64 16.73
C ASP A 78 2.46 7.39 15.89
N MET A 79 3.24 7.19 14.83
CA MET A 79 3.07 6.06 13.92
C MET A 79 3.43 4.70 14.57
N ASP A 80 4.24 4.72 15.64
CA ASP A 80 4.75 3.50 16.26
C ASP A 80 3.59 2.77 16.96
N VAL A 81 2.77 3.52 17.69
CA VAL A 81 1.58 2.97 18.35
C VAL A 81 0.53 2.51 17.34
N ILE A 82 0.36 3.22 16.22
CA ILE A 82 -0.54 2.78 15.14
C ILE A 82 -0.08 1.43 14.56
N SER A 83 1.24 1.27 14.37
CA SER A 83 1.82 0.02 13.86
C SER A 83 1.61 -1.16 14.81
N GLU A 84 1.81 -0.96 16.11
CA GLU A 84 1.73 -2.03 17.12
C GLU A 84 0.30 -2.42 17.48
N GLN A 85 -0.64 -1.47 17.43
CA GLN A 85 -1.98 -1.66 17.97
C GLN A 85 -3.06 -1.88 16.91
N MET A 86 -2.83 -1.47 15.65
CA MET A 86 -3.89 -1.41 14.64
C MET A 86 -3.56 -2.16 13.36
N VAL A 87 -2.29 -2.18 12.96
CA VAL A 87 -1.88 -2.80 11.71
C VAL A 87 -1.67 -4.29 11.92
N LEU A 88 -2.54 -5.11 11.32
CA LEU A 88 -2.53 -6.56 11.43
C LEU A 88 -1.69 -7.22 10.31
N SER A 89 -0.50 -6.69 10.03
CA SER A 89 0.43 -7.25 9.05
C SER A 89 1.64 -7.88 9.74
N HIS A 90 2.11 -9.02 9.21
CA HIS A 90 3.29 -9.71 9.73
C HIS A 90 4.61 -9.00 9.42
N ASN A 91 4.63 -8.15 8.38
CA ASN A 91 5.80 -7.37 8.02
C ASN A 91 5.38 -5.89 7.89
N VAL A 92 5.85 -5.09 8.85
CA VAL A 92 5.62 -3.65 8.90
C VAL A 92 6.97 -2.99 9.12
N GLU A 93 7.38 -2.17 8.16
CA GLU A 93 8.65 -1.45 8.20
C GLU A 93 8.41 0.05 8.17
N LYS A 94 9.28 0.83 8.82
CA LYS A 94 9.18 2.29 8.85
C LYS A 94 9.95 2.87 7.68
N VAL A 95 9.36 3.86 7.03
CA VAL A 95 9.95 4.60 5.91
C VAL A 95 10.00 6.07 6.28
N CYS A 96 11.16 6.71 6.07
CA CYS A 96 11.38 8.10 6.51
C CYS A 96 11.75 9.05 5.35
N ASP A 97 12.03 8.53 4.16
CA ASP A 97 12.40 9.31 2.99
C ASP A 97 11.64 8.87 1.73
N PHE A 98 11.53 9.79 0.77
CA PHE A 98 10.78 9.57 -0.47
C PHE A 98 11.41 8.54 -1.41
N ALA A 99 12.73 8.32 -1.33
CA ALA A 99 13.40 7.37 -2.21
C ALA A 99 13.07 5.93 -1.81
N ASP A 100 13.21 5.60 -0.52
CA ASP A 100 12.79 4.31 0.04
C ASP A 100 11.27 4.08 -0.14
N LEU A 101 10.46 5.12 0.08
CA LEU A 101 9.01 5.06 -0.14
C LEU A 101 8.67 4.66 -1.58
N ALA A 102 9.29 5.34 -2.57
CA ALA A 102 9.03 5.06 -3.98
C ALA A 102 9.49 3.65 -4.37
N GLU A 103 10.66 3.21 -3.88
CA GLU A 103 11.19 1.88 -4.12
C GLU A 103 10.24 0.78 -3.62
N ARG A 104 9.68 0.94 -2.41
CA ARG A 104 8.74 -0.01 -1.82
C ARG A 104 7.42 -0.09 -2.57
N ILE A 105 6.87 1.04 -3.00
CA ILE A 105 5.67 1.07 -3.85
C ILE A 105 5.92 0.30 -5.15
N LEU A 106 7.07 0.52 -5.79
CA LEU A 106 7.46 -0.17 -7.04
C LEU A 106 7.73 -1.66 -6.84
N ARG A 107 7.98 -2.12 -5.61
CA ARG A 107 8.09 -3.55 -5.28
C ARG A 107 6.73 -4.22 -5.07
N GLY A 108 5.68 -3.43 -4.83
CA GLY A 108 4.33 -3.94 -4.56
C GLY A 108 3.95 -3.89 -3.07
N GLU A 109 4.67 -3.13 -2.26
CA GLU A 109 4.26 -2.82 -0.89
C GLU A 109 3.21 -1.70 -0.88
N SER A 110 2.31 -1.74 0.11
CA SER A 110 1.42 -0.62 0.41
C SER A 110 2.08 0.31 1.42
N ILE A 111 1.93 1.62 1.23
CA ILE A 111 2.43 2.63 2.15
C ILE A 111 1.27 3.30 2.88
N LEU A 112 1.29 3.28 4.21
CA LEU A 112 0.39 4.03 5.06
C LEU A 112 1.07 5.30 5.59
N LEU A 113 0.47 6.45 5.29
CA LEU A 113 0.83 7.77 5.81
C LEU A 113 -0.19 8.23 6.85
N MET A 114 0.28 9.05 7.80
CA MET A 114 -0.53 9.71 8.81
C MET A 114 -0.18 11.20 8.86
N ASP A 115 -1.20 12.05 8.98
CA ASP A 115 -0.98 13.49 9.18
C ASP A 115 -0.26 13.78 10.50
N ARG A 116 0.59 14.80 10.48
CA ARG A 116 1.49 15.21 11.57
C ARG A 116 2.58 14.21 11.93
N CYS A 117 2.88 13.25 11.05
CA CYS A 117 3.97 12.29 11.20
C CYS A 117 4.92 12.37 10.01
N ASP A 118 6.23 12.39 10.28
CA ASP A 118 7.31 12.37 9.29
C ASP A 118 7.83 10.95 9.00
N LYS A 119 7.01 9.95 9.32
CA LYS A 119 7.28 8.53 9.04
C LYS A 119 6.06 7.92 8.37
N ALA A 120 6.32 6.96 7.49
CA ALA A 120 5.32 6.09 6.89
C ALA A 120 5.51 4.65 7.38
N LEU A 121 4.46 3.83 7.23
CA LEU A 121 4.57 2.38 7.36
C LEU A 121 4.51 1.76 5.98
N ALA A 122 5.42 0.86 5.69
CA ALA A 122 5.37 -0.01 4.54
C ALA A 122 4.88 -1.40 4.96
N LEU A 123 3.94 -1.93 4.19
CA LEU A 123 3.27 -3.18 4.48
C LEU A 123 3.34 -4.08 3.26
N SER A 124 3.79 -5.31 3.47
CA SER A 124 3.76 -6.35 2.45
C SER A 124 2.31 -6.75 2.17
N THR A 125 1.76 -6.18 1.11
CA THR A 125 0.40 -6.46 0.59
C THR A 125 0.44 -7.15 -0.77
N GLU A 126 1.62 -7.57 -1.20
CA GLU A 126 1.79 -8.48 -2.32
C GLU A 126 0.98 -9.74 -2.03
N GLY A 127 0.11 -10.11 -2.97
CA GLY A 127 -0.83 -11.22 -2.80
C GLY A 127 -0.12 -12.45 -2.22
N TRP A 128 -0.64 -12.93 -1.10
CA TRP A 128 -0.13 -14.03 -0.29
C TRP A 128 -0.17 -15.37 -1.06
N LYS A 129 0.57 -15.51 -2.16
CA LYS A 129 0.67 -16.76 -2.94
C LYS A 129 1.60 -17.80 -2.28
N SER A 130 1.99 -17.62 -1.02
CA SER A 130 2.94 -18.52 -0.32
C SER A 130 2.51 -19.00 1.08
N ARG A 131 1.22 -18.96 1.43
CA ARG A 131 0.68 -19.85 2.48
C ARG A 131 -0.23 -20.87 1.80
N ASP A 132 0.38 -21.89 1.20
CA ASP A 132 -0.26 -23.20 1.09
C ASP A 132 -0.65 -23.63 2.53
N ILE A 133 -1.92 -23.98 2.80
CA ILE A 133 -2.51 -25.34 2.90
C ILE A 133 -3.93 -25.03 3.47
N THR A 134 -5.11 -25.40 2.94
CA THR A 134 -5.70 -26.71 2.62
C THR A 134 -7.00 -26.50 1.79
N GLU A 135 -7.36 -27.46 0.93
CA GLU A 135 -8.59 -27.52 0.09
C GLU A 135 -9.92 -27.31 0.85
N PRO A 136 -10.99 -26.95 0.11
CA PRO A 136 -12.18 -27.79 0.14
C PRO A 136 -12.50 -28.38 -1.24
N GLU A 137 -12.93 -29.64 -1.19
CA GLU A 137 -13.23 -30.50 -2.33
C GLU A 137 -14.35 -29.99 -3.25
N SER A 138 -14.20 -30.40 -4.51
CA SER A 138 -15.27 -30.69 -5.48
C SER A 138 -16.14 -29.52 -5.96
N GLU A 139 -15.84 -29.04 -7.17
CA GLU A 139 -16.88 -29.07 -8.21
C GLU A 139 -16.27 -29.29 -9.60
N LYS A 140 -16.56 -30.46 -10.19
CA LYS A 140 -16.35 -30.74 -11.61
C LYS A 140 -17.37 -29.95 -12.42
N VAL A 141 -16.94 -29.05 -13.31
CA VAL A 141 -17.60 -28.88 -14.61
C VAL A 141 -16.59 -28.59 -15.71
N GLN A 142 -16.58 -29.48 -16.69
CA GLN A 142 -15.88 -29.42 -17.97
C GLN A 142 -16.62 -28.47 -18.93
N ARG A 143 -15.93 -27.50 -19.56
CA ARG A 143 -16.32 -26.92 -20.88
C ARG A 143 -15.26 -25.94 -21.45
N GLY A 144 -14.56 -26.38 -22.50
CA GLY A 144 -14.25 -25.61 -23.72
C GLY A 144 -12.97 -24.72 -23.77
N PRO A 145 -12.19 -24.75 -24.87
CA PRO A 145 -11.12 -23.79 -25.13
C PRO A 145 -11.68 -22.55 -25.85
N ARG A 146 -12.03 -21.52 -25.09
CA ARG A 146 -12.27 -20.13 -25.51
C ARG A 146 -11.87 -19.31 -24.30
N GLU A 147 -10.75 -18.59 -24.32
CA GLU A 147 -10.74 -17.18 -24.70
C GLU A 147 -9.30 -16.79 -25.07
N GLY A 148 -9.05 -16.61 -26.36
CA GLY A 148 -7.85 -15.95 -26.85
C GLY A 148 -7.95 -14.44 -26.65
N PHE A 149 -6.82 -13.82 -26.32
CA PHE A 149 -6.54 -12.39 -26.52
C PHE A 149 -7.40 -11.38 -25.75
N VAL A 150 -7.35 -11.41 -24.41
CA VAL A 150 -7.45 -10.19 -23.58
C VAL A 150 -6.69 -10.39 -22.25
N GLU A 151 -5.43 -10.85 -22.28
CA GLU A 151 -4.59 -10.64 -21.09
C GLU A 151 -4.45 -9.12 -20.92
N ASP A 152 -5.24 -8.60 -19.98
CA ASP A 152 -5.51 -7.20 -19.68
C ASP A 152 -4.20 -6.37 -19.72
N ILE A 153 -4.22 -5.19 -20.34
CA ILE A 153 -3.04 -4.29 -20.40
C ILE A 153 -2.48 -4.10 -18.99
N ASN A 154 -3.35 -4.01 -17.99
CA ASN A 154 -2.99 -3.91 -16.58
C ASN A 154 -2.21 -5.13 -16.05
N THR A 155 -2.59 -6.34 -16.49
CA THR A 155 -1.88 -7.57 -16.14
C THR A 155 -0.48 -7.60 -16.77
N ASN A 156 -0.37 -7.19 -18.04
CA ASN A 156 0.92 -7.09 -18.74
C ASN A 156 1.82 -6.00 -18.13
N LEU A 157 1.27 -4.82 -17.82
CA LEU A 157 1.99 -3.74 -17.15
C LEU A 157 2.47 -4.16 -15.77
N THR A 158 1.63 -4.83 -14.98
CA THR A 158 2.00 -5.41 -13.69
C THR A 158 3.16 -6.40 -13.85
N MET A 159 3.09 -7.29 -14.85
CA MET A 159 4.18 -8.26 -15.12
C MET A 159 5.49 -7.58 -15.52
N ILE A 160 5.43 -6.48 -16.29
CA ILE A 160 6.60 -5.69 -16.66
C ILE A 160 7.18 -4.99 -15.42
N ARG A 161 6.35 -4.33 -14.60
CA ARG A 161 6.77 -3.65 -13.36
C ARG A 161 7.42 -4.59 -12.37
N ARG A 162 6.91 -5.83 -12.24
CA ARG A 162 7.54 -6.89 -11.42
C ARG A 162 8.93 -7.30 -11.90
N LYS A 163 9.21 -7.17 -13.20
CA LYS A 163 10.54 -7.49 -13.77
C LYS A 163 11.47 -6.28 -13.81
N LEU A 164 10.93 -5.07 -13.88
CA LEU A 164 11.67 -3.81 -14.02
C LEU A 164 11.06 -2.74 -13.09
N PRO A 165 11.46 -2.69 -11.81
CA PRO A 165 11.01 -1.65 -10.89
C PRO A 165 11.67 -0.31 -11.25
N THR A 166 11.00 0.51 -12.04
CA THR A 166 11.47 1.85 -12.45
C THR A 166 10.34 2.87 -12.46
N THR A 167 10.59 4.08 -11.97
CA THR A 167 9.62 5.20 -11.94
C THR A 167 9.43 5.90 -13.30
N ASN A 168 10.20 5.54 -14.32
CA ASN A 168 10.09 6.11 -15.67
C ASN A 168 9.57 5.04 -16.63
N LEU A 169 8.30 5.11 -17.04
CA LEU A 169 7.75 4.38 -18.18
C LEU A 169 6.93 5.33 -19.04
#